data_AF-A0A927B5R9-F1
#
_entry.id   AF-A0A927B5R9-F1
#
_cell.length_a   1.000
_cell.length_b   1.000
_cell.length_c   1.000
_cell.angle_alpha   90.00
_cell.angle_beta   90.00
_cell.angle_gamma   90.00
#
_symmetry.space_group_name_H-M   'P 1'
#
loop_
_entity.id
_entity.type
_entity.pdbx_description
1 polymer ?
#
loop_
_entity_poly.entity_id
_entity_poly.type
_entity_poly.pdbx_seq_one_letter_code
_entity_poly.pdbx_strand_id
1 'polypeptide(L)'
;MASIQYSLDNNGCSGPSPSASTPTLSTTSPLELHACMGLNACKGHDRFGTNSCAGAGYCATAEAHTCHTLNNCRGQGGCGLYGSGEEQTKPGANDCAWQGSCAVPIQAERYSTQGPNKGKGTWMLARKLFEERMKTANRNVSPAPYSCGPPEKWLETIMGSYDSCGNSGDKYCSFGFNDPNRNAEELCEKSKRDDTPENV
;
A
#
# COMPACT_ATOMS: atom_id res chain seq x y z
N MET A 1 14.00 9.38 -37.91
CA MET A 1 13.91 9.44 -36.44
C MET A 1 12.49 9.88 -36.09
N ALA A 2 11.63 8.94 -35.73
CA ALA A 2 10.25 9.25 -35.35
C ALA A 2 10.22 9.53 -33.86
N SER A 3 9.98 10.79 -33.50
CA SER A 3 9.75 11.20 -32.11
C SER A 3 8.38 10.68 -31.68
N ILE A 4 8.37 9.68 -30.80
CA ILE A 4 7.15 9.22 -30.14
C ILE A 4 6.88 10.20 -29.00
N GLN A 5 5.90 11.08 -29.20
CA GLN A 5 5.28 11.84 -28.11
C GLN A 5 4.54 10.86 -27.19
N TYR A 6 4.96 10.78 -25.93
CA TYR A 6 4.20 10.12 -24.87
C TYR A 6 2.95 10.97 -24.58
N SER A 7 1.78 10.53 -25.04
CA SER A 7 0.49 11.08 -24.63
C SER A 7 0.24 10.77 -23.16
N LEU A 8 0.12 11.81 -22.34
CA LEU A 8 -0.07 11.74 -20.88
C LEU A 8 -1.53 11.51 -20.44
N ASP A 9 -2.47 11.29 -21.35
CA ASP A 9 -3.92 11.43 -21.02
C ASP A 9 -4.76 10.14 -21.14
N ASN A 10 -4.17 8.95 -21.06
CA ASN A 10 -4.92 7.68 -21.09
C ASN A 10 -5.07 7.02 -19.71
N ASN A 11 -5.38 7.80 -18.67
CA ASN A 11 -5.84 7.23 -17.39
C ASN A 11 -7.36 6.99 -17.47
N GLY A 12 -7.76 5.74 -17.71
CA GLY A 12 -9.14 5.24 -17.87
C GLY A 12 -10.03 5.32 -16.62
N CYS A 13 -9.91 6.39 -15.83
CA CYS A 13 -10.76 6.67 -14.67
C CYS A 13 -11.83 7.74 -14.95
N SER A 14 -11.93 8.19 -16.21
CA SER A 14 -12.96 9.10 -16.73
C SER A 14 -14.18 8.33 -17.25
N GLY A 15 -14.80 7.52 -16.39
CA GLY A 15 -16.18 7.10 -16.62
C GLY A 15 -17.13 8.24 -16.23
N PRO A 16 -18.22 8.50 -16.99
CA PRO A 16 -19.22 9.47 -16.56
C PRO A 16 -19.78 9.08 -15.20
N SER A 17 -19.69 10.00 -14.24
CA SER A 17 -20.45 9.93 -12.99
C SER A 17 -21.94 9.84 -13.33
N PRO A 18 -22.72 8.90 -12.78
CA PRO A 18 -24.16 8.92 -12.98
C PRO A 18 -24.72 10.22 -12.38
N SER A 19 -25.43 10.98 -13.21
CA SER A 19 -26.09 12.23 -12.85
C SER A 19 -27.13 12.03 -11.75
N ALA A 20 -27.18 13.03 -10.87
CA ALA A 20 -27.88 13.07 -9.60
C ALA A 20 -29.41 12.96 -9.68
N SER A 21 -30.01 12.49 -8.58
CA SER A 21 -31.41 12.76 -8.24
C SER A 21 -31.54 13.05 -6.74
N THR A 22 -31.88 14.31 -6.44
CA THR A 22 -32.54 14.82 -5.21
C THR A 22 -31.66 15.00 -3.94
N PRO A 23 -31.79 16.12 -3.19
CA PRO A 23 -30.90 16.42 -2.07
C PRO A 23 -31.33 15.64 -0.83
N THR A 24 -30.75 14.46 -0.65
CA THR A 24 -30.77 13.77 0.63
C THR A 24 -29.58 14.23 1.45
N LEU A 25 -29.86 14.46 2.74
CA LEU A 25 -28.95 14.75 3.85
C LEU A 25 -27.48 14.43 3.51
N SER A 26 -26.61 15.45 3.53
CA SER A 26 -25.16 15.28 3.35
C SER A 26 -24.58 14.54 4.55
N THR A 27 -24.83 13.24 4.62
CA THR A 27 -24.00 12.32 5.37
C THR A 27 -22.75 12.16 4.52
N THR A 28 -21.70 12.93 4.82
CA THR A 28 -20.37 12.67 4.28
C THR A 28 -20.06 11.20 4.52
N SER A 29 -20.13 10.38 3.46
CA SER A 29 -19.81 8.97 3.56
C SER A 29 -18.38 8.87 4.10
N PRO A 30 -18.13 8.11 5.18
CA PRO A 30 -16.81 8.05 5.78
C PRO A 30 -15.78 7.62 4.72
N LEU A 31 -14.72 8.40 4.56
CA LEU A 31 -13.63 8.06 3.65
C LEU A 31 -13.01 6.74 4.12
N GLU A 32 -12.79 5.82 3.18
CA GLU A 32 -11.98 4.64 3.44
C GLU A 32 -10.58 5.10 3.86
N LEU A 33 -10.13 4.63 5.02
CA LEU A 33 -8.75 4.78 5.45
C LEU A 33 -7.94 3.62 4.89
N HIS A 34 -6.73 3.90 4.42
CA HIS A 34 -5.84 2.91 3.83
C HIS A 34 -4.47 2.93 4.47
N ALA A 35 -3.92 1.73 4.69
CA ALA A 35 -2.67 1.51 5.39
C ALA A 35 -1.41 1.90 4.60
N CYS A 36 -1.52 2.18 3.29
CA CYS A 36 -0.35 2.50 2.48
C CYS A 36 -0.65 3.32 1.22
N MET A 37 0.38 4.03 0.75
CA MET A 37 0.49 4.52 -0.61
C MET A 37 -0.01 3.49 -1.64
N GLY A 38 -0.83 3.95 -2.56
CA GLY A 38 -1.39 3.16 -3.64
C GLY A 38 -2.50 2.19 -3.24
N LEU A 39 -3.07 2.28 -2.03
CA LEU A 39 -4.16 1.39 -1.59
C LEU A 39 -5.50 2.12 -1.38
N ASN A 40 -5.63 3.36 -1.88
CA ASN A 40 -6.85 4.15 -1.77
C ASN A 40 -7.95 3.64 -2.74
N ALA A 41 -9.18 3.48 -2.26
CA ALA A 41 -10.27 2.94 -3.09
C ALA A 41 -10.92 3.91 -4.09
N CYS A 42 -10.72 5.23 -3.94
CA CYS A 42 -11.41 6.26 -4.74
C CYS A 42 -10.50 7.45 -5.09
N LYS A 43 -10.95 8.28 -6.04
CA LYS A 43 -10.38 9.59 -6.38
C LYS A 43 -10.47 10.55 -5.20
N GLY A 44 -9.41 11.32 -4.94
CA GLY A 44 -9.36 12.31 -3.85
C GLY A 44 -9.39 11.71 -2.43
N HIS A 45 -9.14 10.41 -2.29
CA HIS A 45 -9.12 9.72 -1.00
C HIS A 45 -7.70 9.51 -0.44
N ASP A 46 -6.65 9.98 -1.11
CA ASP A 46 -5.30 9.95 -0.55
C ASP A 46 -5.11 11.02 0.54
N ARG A 47 -3.97 10.95 1.25
CA ARG A 47 -3.66 11.88 2.35
C ARG A 47 -3.76 13.35 1.97
N PHE A 48 -3.51 13.69 0.71
CA PHE A 48 -3.50 15.06 0.20
C PHE A 48 -4.80 15.44 -0.53
N GLY A 49 -5.71 14.48 -0.77
CA GLY A 49 -6.92 14.67 -1.57
C GLY A 49 -6.65 14.92 -3.06
N THR A 50 -5.45 14.62 -3.56
CA THR A 50 -5.00 14.99 -4.92
C THR A 50 -4.98 13.83 -5.90
N ASN A 51 -5.10 12.59 -5.44
CA ASN A 51 -5.04 11.42 -6.32
C ASN A 51 -6.18 11.43 -7.36
N SER A 52 -5.84 11.10 -8.61
CA SER A 52 -6.78 11.11 -9.73
C SER A 52 -7.69 9.87 -9.79
N CYS A 53 -7.24 8.75 -9.22
CA CYS A 53 -7.95 7.47 -9.29
C CYS A 53 -7.63 6.54 -8.09
N ALA A 54 -8.40 5.46 -7.97
CA ALA A 54 -8.10 4.38 -7.05
C ALA A 54 -6.68 3.84 -7.28
N GLY A 55 -5.96 3.59 -6.21
CA GLY A 55 -4.60 3.06 -6.24
C GLY A 55 -3.50 4.05 -6.64
N ALA A 56 -3.80 5.33 -6.89
CA ALA A 56 -2.81 6.36 -7.25
C ALA A 56 -2.37 7.26 -6.07
N GLY A 57 -2.82 6.97 -4.85
CA GLY A 57 -2.59 7.84 -3.69
C GLY A 57 -1.16 7.82 -3.17
N TYR A 58 -0.66 8.97 -2.73
CA TYR A 58 0.75 9.17 -2.38
C TYR A 58 1.14 8.80 -0.94
N CYS A 59 0.17 8.60 -0.05
CA CYS A 59 0.47 8.27 1.34
C CYS A 59 -0.73 7.58 2.01
N ALA A 60 -0.45 6.86 3.11
CA ALA A 60 -1.45 6.28 3.99
C ALA A 60 -2.32 7.37 4.65
N THR A 61 -3.59 7.04 4.85
CA THR A 61 -4.54 7.82 5.64
C THR A 61 -4.88 7.16 6.97
N ALA A 62 -4.62 5.86 7.11
CA ALA A 62 -4.68 5.18 8.41
C ALA A 62 -3.65 5.79 9.37
N GLU A 63 -3.99 5.78 10.67
CA GLU A 63 -3.11 6.27 11.73
C GLU A 63 -1.77 5.53 11.67
N ALA A 64 -0.66 6.27 11.80
CA ALA A 64 0.65 5.66 11.83
C ALA A 64 0.81 4.93 13.17
N HIS A 65 1.08 3.63 13.12
CA HIS A 65 1.25 2.83 14.32
C HIS A 65 2.20 1.68 14.06
N THR A 66 2.94 1.28 15.10
CA THR A 66 3.91 0.18 15.04
C THR A 66 3.37 -1.14 15.57
N CYS A 67 2.12 -1.20 16.06
CA CYS A 67 1.55 -2.37 16.73
C CYS A 67 0.12 -2.69 16.27
N HIS A 68 -0.21 -3.97 16.13
CA HIS A 68 -1.54 -4.41 15.68
C HIS A 68 -2.72 -3.97 16.55
N THR A 69 -2.47 -3.63 17.82
CA THR A 69 -3.46 -3.15 18.80
C THR A 69 -3.55 -1.63 18.84
N LEU A 70 -3.04 -0.93 17.82
CA LEU A 70 -3.07 0.54 17.75
C LEU A 70 -3.89 1.06 16.57
N ASN A 71 -4.58 0.18 15.83
CA ASN A 71 -5.55 0.63 14.83
C ASN A 71 -6.95 0.78 15.40
N ASN A 72 -7.70 1.76 14.89
CA ASN A 72 -9.02 2.10 15.39
C ASN A 72 -10.17 1.50 14.58
N CYS A 73 -9.91 0.96 13.38
CA CYS A 73 -10.95 0.35 12.54
C CYS A 73 -10.41 -0.77 11.62
N ARG A 74 -11.35 -1.45 10.96
CA ARG A 74 -11.12 -2.36 9.83
C ARG A 74 -10.36 -1.66 8.68
N GLY A 75 -9.49 -2.38 8.00
CA GLY A 75 -8.70 -1.88 6.86
C GLY A 75 -7.48 -1.03 7.22
N GLN A 76 -7.12 -0.96 8.51
CA GLN A 76 -6.02 -0.13 9.03
C GLN A 76 -4.86 -0.96 9.62
N GLY A 77 -4.93 -2.29 9.56
CA GLY A 77 -3.81 -3.15 9.92
C GLY A 77 -2.69 -3.07 8.87
N GLY A 78 -1.51 -2.57 9.24
CA GLY A 78 -0.29 -2.81 8.45
C GLY A 78 0.09 -4.29 8.53
N CYS A 79 0.92 -4.83 7.64
CA CYS A 79 1.53 -6.14 7.90
C CYS A 79 2.94 -6.25 7.32
N GLY A 80 3.63 -7.33 7.73
CA GLY A 80 4.92 -7.84 7.24
C GLY A 80 5.83 -8.24 8.42
N LEU A 81 5.62 -7.55 9.53
CA LEU A 81 6.47 -7.63 10.70
C LEU A 81 5.61 -7.79 11.95
N TYR A 82 5.95 -8.79 12.77
CA TYR A 82 5.20 -9.17 13.97
C TYR A 82 3.76 -9.66 13.71
N GLY A 83 3.23 -10.49 14.62
CA GLY A 83 1.99 -11.26 14.41
C GLY A 83 2.24 -12.68 13.86
N SER A 84 1.15 -13.43 13.65
CA SER A 84 1.18 -14.79 13.12
C SER A 84 1.48 -14.82 11.61
N GLY A 85 1.94 -15.98 11.12
CA GLY A 85 2.13 -16.18 9.68
C GLY A 85 0.85 -16.01 8.87
N GLU A 86 -0.33 -16.25 9.47
CA GLU A 86 -1.64 -16.02 8.84
C GLU A 86 -1.97 -14.53 8.75
N GLU A 87 -1.73 -13.76 9.81
CA GLU A 87 -1.92 -12.30 9.79
C GLU A 87 -1.03 -11.64 8.72
N GLN A 88 0.17 -12.17 8.52
CA GLN A 88 1.09 -11.70 7.48
C GLN A 88 0.66 -12.03 6.03
N THR A 89 -0.44 -12.77 5.85
CA THR A 89 -1.02 -13.02 4.52
C THR A 89 -1.98 -11.95 4.05
N LYS A 90 -2.36 -11.00 4.92
CA LYS A 90 -3.38 -9.98 4.63
C LYS A 90 -2.88 -8.54 4.91
N PRO A 91 -1.74 -8.10 4.35
CA PRO A 91 -1.27 -6.73 4.52
C PRO A 91 -2.28 -5.68 4.09
N GLY A 92 -2.41 -4.62 4.91
CA GLY A 92 -3.35 -3.54 4.66
C GLY A 92 -4.82 -3.91 4.91
N ALA A 93 -5.07 -5.10 5.44
CA ALA A 93 -6.39 -5.59 5.80
C ALA A 93 -6.41 -6.17 7.22
N ASN A 94 -7.56 -6.04 7.86
CA ASN A 94 -7.89 -6.62 9.16
C ASN A 94 -9.41 -6.68 9.25
N ASP A 95 -9.96 -7.51 10.14
CA ASP A 95 -11.41 -7.72 10.24
C ASP A 95 -12.09 -6.76 11.22
N CYS A 96 -11.38 -6.27 12.23
CA CYS A 96 -11.92 -5.33 13.21
C CYS A 96 -10.85 -4.37 13.76
N ALA A 97 -11.27 -3.35 14.50
CA ALA A 97 -10.39 -2.52 15.32
C ALA A 97 -9.51 -3.40 16.23
N TRP A 98 -8.28 -2.94 16.50
CA TRP A 98 -7.31 -3.64 17.34
C TRP A 98 -6.86 -5.01 16.81
N GLN A 99 -7.13 -5.31 15.54
CA GLN A 99 -6.71 -6.53 14.84
C GLN A 99 -5.85 -6.21 13.63
N GLY A 100 -5.06 -7.16 13.14
CA GLY A 100 -4.19 -6.99 11.99
C GLY A 100 -2.74 -7.16 12.40
N SER A 101 -1.82 -6.56 11.66
CA SER A 101 -0.40 -6.59 11.98
C SER A 101 0.13 -5.15 12.10
N CYS A 102 1.43 -5.03 12.30
CA CYS A 102 2.10 -3.83 12.76
C CYS A 102 2.55 -2.92 11.61
N ALA A 103 2.84 -1.66 11.97
CA ALA A 103 3.73 -0.76 11.26
C ALA A 103 3.19 -0.23 9.92
N VAL A 104 2.25 0.71 10.08
CA VAL A 104 1.69 1.60 9.06
C VAL A 104 2.51 2.90 9.05
N PRO A 105 2.94 3.41 7.88
CA PRO A 105 2.73 2.88 6.53
C PRO A 105 3.64 1.69 6.19
N ILE A 106 3.19 0.86 5.23
CA ILE A 106 3.96 -0.27 4.68
C ILE A 106 5.02 0.27 3.70
N GLN A 107 6.29 0.32 4.12
CA GLN A 107 7.41 0.77 3.29
C GLN A 107 7.95 -0.30 2.33
N ALA A 108 8.72 0.13 1.33
CA ALA A 108 9.25 -0.72 0.27
C ALA A 108 10.20 -1.84 0.78
N GLU A 109 10.98 -1.60 1.82
CA GLU A 109 11.87 -2.59 2.44
C GLU A 109 11.17 -3.60 3.35
N ARG A 110 9.87 -3.43 3.59
CA ARG A 110 9.15 -4.35 4.47
C ARG A 110 9.01 -5.70 3.79
N TYR A 111 9.38 -6.75 4.51
CA TYR A 111 9.17 -8.14 4.07
C TYR A 111 8.41 -8.95 5.10
N SER A 112 7.72 -10.00 4.65
CA SER A 112 7.03 -10.91 5.57
C SER A 112 8.04 -11.77 6.31
N THR A 113 8.04 -11.73 7.63
CA THR A 113 8.98 -12.48 8.48
C THR A 113 8.57 -13.94 8.69
N GLN A 114 7.29 -14.26 8.50
CA GLN A 114 6.69 -15.58 8.75
C GLN A 114 5.64 -15.94 7.67
N GLY A 115 5.14 -17.17 7.72
CA GLY A 115 4.06 -17.62 6.85
C GLY A 115 4.50 -17.92 5.40
N PRO A 116 3.53 -18.11 4.48
CA PRO A 116 3.80 -18.51 3.10
C PRO A 116 4.51 -17.42 2.27
N ASN A 117 4.43 -16.16 2.70
CA ASN A 117 5.08 -15.03 2.02
C ASN A 117 6.44 -14.67 2.62
N LYS A 118 7.03 -15.56 3.43
CA LYS A 118 8.28 -15.29 4.14
C LYS A 118 9.39 -14.83 3.18
N GLY A 119 10.00 -13.69 3.49
CA GLY A 119 11.07 -13.07 2.72
C GLY A 119 10.60 -12.46 1.39
N LYS A 120 9.30 -12.29 1.18
CA LYS A 120 8.72 -11.51 0.07
C LYS A 120 8.29 -10.13 0.58
N GLY A 121 8.32 -9.15 -0.32
CA GLY A 121 7.98 -7.75 -0.05
C GLY A 121 6.51 -7.61 0.34
N THR A 122 6.25 -6.99 1.48
CA THR A 122 4.90 -6.93 2.03
C THR A 122 4.01 -5.92 1.30
N TRP A 123 4.58 -4.81 0.85
CA TRP A 123 3.85 -3.86 0.01
C TRP A 123 3.34 -4.51 -1.28
N MET A 124 4.15 -5.37 -1.91
CA MET A 124 3.77 -6.06 -3.13
C MET A 124 2.53 -6.95 -2.93
N LEU A 125 2.51 -7.71 -1.82
CA LEU A 125 1.34 -8.49 -1.45
C LEU A 125 0.12 -7.59 -1.15
N ALA A 126 0.32 -6.49 -0.43
CA ALA A 126 -0.75 -5.53 -0.12
C ALA A 126 -1.39 -4.98 -1.40
N ARG A 127 -0.55 -4.63 -2.37
CA ARG A 127 -0.98 -4.08 -3.65
C ARG A 127 -1.74 -5.11 -4.48
N LYS A 128 -1.25 -6.35 -4.54
CA LYS A 128 -1.94 -7.46 -5.21
C LYS A 128 -3.34 -7.69 -4.65
N LEU A 129 -3.46 -7.83 -3.32
CA LEU A 129 -4.75 -8.06 -2.66
C LEU A 129 -5.71 -6.88 -2.87
N PHE A 130 -5.19 -5.66 -2.88
CA PHE A 130 -5.97 -4.46 -3.21
C PHE A 130 -6.50 -4.50 -4.65
N GLU A 131 -5.67 -4.85 -5.62
CA GLU A 131 -6.06 -4.94 -7.03
C GLU A 131 -7.10 -6.05 -7.25
N GLU A 132 -6.95 -7.21 -6.60
CA GLU A 132 -7.93 -8.29 -6.59
C GLU A 132 -9.27 -7.81 -6.00
N ARG A 133 -9.25 -7.13 -4.85
CA ARG A 133 -10.44 -6.53 -4.23
C ARG A 133 -11.14 -5.55 -5.17
N MET A 134 -10.38 -4.69 -5.84
CA MET A 134 -10.93 -3.71 -6.78
C MET A 134 -11.50 -4.37 -8.03
N LYS A 135 -10.84 -5.42 -8.54
CA LYS A 135 -11.34 -6.23 -9.65
C LYS A 135 -12.66 -6.90 -9.30
N THR A 136 -12.77 -7.53 -8.13
CA THR A 136 -14.04 -8.10 -7.62
C THR A 136 -15.13 -7.04 -7.49
N ALA A 137 -14.77 -5.80 -7.15
CA ALA A 137 -15.67 -4.67 -7.07
C ALA A 137 -15.96 -3.99 -8.42
N ASN A 138 -15.45 -4.51 -9.55
CA ASN A 138 -15.54 -3.90 -10.89
C ASN A 138 -15.05 -2.44 -10.93
N ARG A 139 -13.93 -2.16 -10.26
CA ARG A 139 -13.31 -0.82 -10.21
C ARG A 139 -11.99 -0.79 -10.96
N ASN A 140 -11.79 0.29 -11.72
CA ASN A 140 -10.51 0.58 -12.36
C ASN A 140 -9.49 1.04 -11.31
N VAL A 141 -8.25 0.56 -11.47
CA VAL A 141 -7.13 0.89 -10.59
C VAL A 141 -6.01 1.49 -11.44
N SER A 142 -5.51 2.64 -11.02
CA SER A 142 -4.31 3.24 -11.61
C SER A 142 -3.05 2.65 -10.98
N PRO A 143 -1.90 2.69 -11.70
CA PRO A 143 -0.62 2.34 -11.12
C PRO A 143 -0.34 3.12 -9.83
N ALA A 144 0.33 2.48 -8.88
CA ALA A 144 0.83 3.15 -7.70
C ALA A 144 1.91 4.19 -8.08
N PRO A 145 2.09 5.27 -7.28
CA PRO A 145 3.14 6.27 -7.53
C PRO A 145 4.55 5.66 -7.57
N TYR A 146 4.78 4.60 -6.79
CA TYR A 146 6.00 3.82 -6.80
C TYR A 146 5.63 2.34 -6.99
N SER A 147 6.34 1.67 -7.89
CA SER A 147 6.04 0.29 -8.30
C SER A 147 6.37 -0.78 -7.24
N CYS A 148 7.14 -0.41 -6.21
CA CYS A 148 7.59 -1.29 -5.13
C CYS A 148 7.17 -0.77 -3.74
N GLY A 149 6.30 0.24 -3.70
CA GLY A 149 5.92 0.92 -2.46
C GLY A 149 6.76 2.15 -2.13
N PRO A 150 6.42 2.85 -1.04
CA PRO A 150 7.05 4.11 -0.69
C PRO A 150 8.49 3.86 -0.22
N PRO A 151 9.50 4.52 -0.84
CA PRO A 151 10.87 4.45 -0.37
C PRO A 151 11.04 5.23 0.94
N GLU A 152 12.05 4.87 1.75
CA GLU A 152 12.34 5.54 3.03
C GLU A 152 12.41 7.06 2.89
N LYS A 153 13.20 7.55 1.92
CA LYS A 153 13.34 8.99 1.66
C LYS A 153 12.00 9.68 1.41
N TRP A 154 11.03 9.01 0.78
CA TRP A 154 9.69 9.56 0.59
C TRP A 154 8.93 9.62 1.91
N LEU A 155 9.07 8.61 2.76
CA LEU A 155 8.40 8.59 4.07
C LEU A 155 8.99 9.65 5.01
N GLU A 156 10.30 9.89 4.97
CA GLU A 156 10.95 10.97 5.70
C GLU A 156 10.38 12.34 5.32
N THR A 157 10.13 12.61 4.02
CA THR A 157 9.60 13.92 3.61
C THR A 157 8.18 14.17 4.10
N ILE A 158 7.37 13.11 4.29
CA ILE A 158 5.98 13.23 4.73
C ILE A 158 5.83 13.12 6.26
N MET A 159 6.69 12.35 6.92
CA MET A 159 6.61 12.06 8.36
C MET A 159 7.64 12.85 9.18
N GLY A 160 8.57 13.57 8.55
CA GLY A 160 9.65 14.33 9.19
C GLY A 160 10.83 13.46 9.61
N SER A 161 10.57 12.31 10.21
CA SER A 161 11.56 11.27 10.51
C SER A 161 10.96 9.91 10.29
N TYR A 162 11.68 9.01 9.61
CA TYR A 162 11.26 7.63 9.41
C TYR A 162 12.49 6.73 9.58
N ASP A 163 12.33 5.62 10.29
CA ASP A 163 13.37 4.61 10.45
C ASP A 163 12.96 3.35 9.69
N SER A 164 13.47 3.18 8.47
CA SER A 164 13.15 1.98 7.68
C SER A 164 13.66 0.71 8.34
N CYS A 165 14.77 0.79 9.09
CA CYS A 165 15.38 -0.38 9.71
C CYS A 165 14.47 -1.03 10.76
N GLY A 166 14.00 -0.25 11.75
CA GLY A 166 13.07 -0.75 12.76
C GLY A 166 11.73 -1.20 12.17
N ASN A 167 11.38 -0.70 10.98
CA ASN A 167 10.13 -1.00 10.30
C ASN A 167 10.25 -2.16 9.29
N SER A 168 11.42 -2.48 8.74
CA SER A 168 11.56 -3.46 7.63
C SER A 168 11.43 -4.90 8.11
N GLY A 169 11.80 -5.12 9.37
CA GLY A 169 11.95 -6.46 9.95
C GLY A 169 13.33 -7.04 9.79
N ASP A 170 14.23 -6.35 9.09
CA ASP A 170 15.61 -6.75 8.96
C ASP A 170 16.33 -6.48 10.29
N LYS A 171 16.89 -7.51 10.91
CA LYS A 171 17.67 -7.35 12.14
C LYS A 171 19.11 -6.89 11.88
N TYR A 172 19.55 -6.91 10.62
CA TYR A 172 20.92 -6.57 10.21
C TYR A 172 21.07 -5.11 9.79
N CYS A 173 19.96 -4.39 9.59
CA CYS A 173 20.01 -2.99 9.18
C CYS A 173 20.54 -2.03 10.25
N SER A 174 20.55 -2.43 11.53
CA SER A 174 20.94 -1.58 12.67
C SER A 174 22.44 -1.27 12.74
N PHE A 175 23.27 -1.88 11.89
CA PHE A 175 24.73 -1.72 11.88
C PHE A 175 25.26 -0.92 10.69
N GLY A 176 24.40 -0.21 9.94
CA GLY A 176 24.83 0.59 8.78
C GLY A 176 25.21 -0.22 7.55
N PHE A 177 24.87 -1.51 7.52
CA PHE A 177 25.02 -2.39 6.35
C PHE A 177 23.78 -2.42 5.44
N ASN A 178 22.72 -1.69 5.79
CA ASN A 178 21.51 -1.58 4.96
C ASN A 178 21.74 -0.55 3.84
N ASP A 179 21.42 -0.92 2.60
CA ASP A 179 21.13 0.03 1.53
C ASP A 179 19.62 -0.01 1.26
N PRO A 180 18.85 0.93 1.83
CA PRO A 180 17.40 0.99 1.70
C PRO A 180 16.88 0.78 0.26
N ASN A 181 17.52 1.44 -0.70
CA ASN A 181 17.06 1.39 -2.09
C ASN A 181 17.35 0.02 -2.72
N ARG A 182 18.56 -0.50 -2.50
CA ARG A 182 18.95 -1.81 -3.03
C ARG A 182 18.10 -2.93 -2.40
N ASN A 183 17.90 -2.89 -1.09
CA ASN A 183 17.11 -3.88 -0.37
C ASN A 183 15.63 -3.85 -0.82
N ALA A 184 15.04 -2.66 -0.99
CA ALA A 184 13.71 -2.50 -1.55
C ALA A 184 13.61 -3.10 -2.97
N GLU A 185 14.59 -2.82 -3.83
CA GLU A 185 14.63 -3.32 -5.21
C GLU A 185 14.76 -4.85 -5.26
N GLU A 186 15.68 -5.43 -4.49
CA GLU A 186 15.87 -6.88 -4.41
C GLU A 186 14.58 -7.59 -3.92
N LEU A 187 13.92 -7.04 -2.90
CA LEU A 187 12.63 -7.55 -2.40
C LEU A 187 11.53 -7.43 -3.45
N CYS A 188 11.47 -6.31 -4.15
CA CYS A 188 10.48 -6.05 -5.18
C CYS A 188 10.62 -7.04 -6.34
N GLU A 189 11.83 -7.20 -6.87
CA GLU A 189 12.11 -8.12 -7.98
C GLU A 189 11.88 -9.58 -7.57
N LYS A 190 12.28 -9.96 -6.35
CA LYS A 190 11.96 -11.30 -5.82
C LYS A 190 10.45 -11.54 -5.76
N SER A 191 9.69 -10.57 -5.26
CA SER A 191 8.24 -10.69 -5.14
C SER A 191 7.56 -10.81 -6.50
N LYS A 192 8.06 -10.11 -7.53
CA LYS A 192 7.55 -10.22 -8.91
C LYS A 192 7.85 -11.58 -9.54
N ARG A 193 9.07 -12.11 -9.36
CA ARG A 193 9.48 -13.42 -9.91
C ARG A 193 8.66 -14.57 -9.34
N ASP A 194 8.39 -14.54 -8.04
CA ASP A 194 7.67 -15.61 -7.36
C ASP A 194 6.16 -15.56 -7.59
N ASP A 195 5.66 -14.53 -8.30
CA ASP A 195 4.26 -14.36 -8.67
C ASP A 195 3.99 -14.72 -10.14
N THR A 196 5.02 -15.16 -10.89
CA THR A 196 4.83 -15.64 -12.25
C THR A 196 4.09 -16.98 -12.25
N PRO A 197 3.21 -17.24 -13.24
CA PRO A 197 2.39 -18.47 -13.30
C PRO A 197 3.18 -19.78 -13.30
N GLU A 198 4.49 -19.75 -13.54
CA GLU A 198 5.37 -20.91 -13.53
C GLU A 198 5.79 -21.33 -12.11
N ASN A 199 5.62 -20.46 -11.11
CA ASN A 199 6.11 -20.63 -9.74
C ASN A 199 5.00 -20.57 -8.66
N VAL A 200 3.72 -20.51 -9.05
CA VAL A 200 2.54 -20.46 -8.16
C VAL A 200 1.69 -21.72 -8.28
#